data_AF-A0A3D0XAU9-F1
#
_entry.id   AF-A0A3D0XAU9-F1
#
_cell.length_a   1.000
_cell.length_b   1.000
_cell.length_c   1.000
_cell.angle_alpha   90.00
_cell.angle_beta   90.00
_cell.angle_gamma   90.00
#
_symmetry.space_group_name_H-M   'P 1'
#
loop_
_entity.id
_entity.type
_entity.pdbx_description
1 polymer ?
#
loop_
_entity_poly.entity_id
_entity_poly.type
_entity_poly.pdbx_seq_one_letter_code
_entity_poly.pdbx_strand_id
1 'polypeptide(L)'
;ISALAREVKIDDNNMTLLQTNAQISPGNSGGGLFNSNGELIGITNAKDSATEVEGISFAIPINNVLDMINDLKSYGYVTGKIDLGMQLTDINSNTAFYYGMSQTGCYVSSVTKGSNAEQAGFKAADLITKVNDTEVSSTSDVDKALKDCKVGDKVKFTVSRSGQTTELTLTLAEYVPTSSNTKNSSKTTQNSSADSDDSDSNNDFWSQMFGWQ
;
A
#
# COMPACT_ATOMS: atom_id res chain seq x y z
N ILE A 1 19.91 -21.84 -12.55
CA ILE A 1 20.08 -20.63 -11.71
C ILE A 1 21.47 -20.08 -11.95
N SER A 2 21.57 -18.82 -12.39
CA SER A 2 22.86 -18.15 -12.63
C SER A 2 23.31 -17.30 -11.43
N ALA A 3 22.40 -16.91 -10.54
CA ALA A 3 22.70 -16.29 -9.24
C ALA A 3 21.56 -16.56 -8.24
N LEU A 4 21.90 -16.80 -6.97
CA LEU A 4 20.96 -17.14 -5.90
C LEU A 4 20.45 -15.93 -5.09
N ALA A 5 21.14 -14.80 -5.19
CA ALA A 5 20.84 -13.60 -4.40
C ALA A 5 21.17 -12.35 -5.21
N ARG A 6 20.56 -12.20 -6.39
CA ARG A 6 20.75 -11.00 -7.20
C ARG A 6 19.90 -9.90 -6.59
N GLU A 7 20.56 -8.86 -6.08
CA GLU A 7 19.88 -7.62 -5.71
C GLU A 7 19.43 -6.90 -6.98
N VAL A 8 18.13 -6.66 -7.08
CA VAL A 8 17.50 -5.89 -8.15
C VAL A 8 16.71 -4.77 -7.51
N LYS A 9 16.89 -3.55 -8.01
CA LYS A 9 16.10 -2.40 -7.60
C LYS A 9 14.86 -2.33 -8.48
N ILE A 10 13.67 -2.50 -7.89
CA ILE A 10 12.37 -2.38 -8.55
C ILE A 10 11.58 -1.31 -7.77
N ASP A 11 11.14 -0.25 -8.43
CA ASP A 11 10.37 0.86 -7.82
C ASP A 11 10.97 1.34 -6.49
N ASP A 12 12.27 1.65 -6.50
CA ASP A 12 13.06 2.06 -5.33
C ASP A 12 13.21 1.05 -4.17
N ASN A 13 12.68 -0.16 -4.32
CA ASN A 13 12.85 -1.26 -3.39
C ASN A 13 13.95 -2.23 -3.84
N ASN A 14 14.89 -2.53 -2.95
CA ASN A 14 15.89 -3.58 -3.17
C ASN A 14 15.26 -4.95 -2.90
N MET A 15 15.17 -5.79 -3.93
CA MET A 15 14.68 -7.15 -3.83
C MET A 15 15.82 -8.14 -4.06
N THR A 16 15.87 -9.20 -3.25
CA THR A 16 16.75 -10.35 -3.47
C THR A 16 16.02 -11.41 -4.27
N LEU A 17 16.43 -11.60 -5.52
CA LEU A 17 15.78 -12.51 -6.48
C LEU A 17 16.72 -13.62 -6.93
N LEU A 18 16.14 -14.75 -7.33
CA LEU A 18 16.82 -15.78 -8.09
C LEU A 18 16.95 -15.32 -9.54
N GLN A 19 18.16 -15.34 -10.09
CA GLN A 19 18.38 -15.11 -11.51
C GLN A 19 18.42 -16.44 -12.26
N THR A 20 17.65 -16.53 -13.34
CA THR A 20 17.57 -17.70 -14.21
C THR A 20 17.66 -17.31 -15.67
N ASN A 21 18.20 -18.22 -16.48
CA ASN A 21 18.18 -18.16 -17.94
C ASN A 21 17.01 -18.96 -18.53
N ALA A 22 16.14 -19.50 -17.67
CA ALA A 22 14.88 -20.08 -18.10
C ALA A 22 14.00 -18.98 -18.70
N GLN A 23 13.40 -19.25 -19.85
CA GLN A 23 12.55 -18.29 -20.53
C GLN A 23 11.27 -18.04 -19.72
N ILE A 24 11.17 -16.88 -19.09
CA ILE A 24 9.95 -16.41 -18.43
C ILE A 24 9.19 -15.52 -19.42
N SER A 25 7.87 -15.69 -19.51
CA SER A 25 7.01 -15.00 -20.47
C SER A 25 5.61 -14.82 -19.88
N PRO A 26 4.81 -13.85 -20.35
CA PRO A 26 3.42 -13.73 -19.91
C PRO A 26 2.69 -15.08 -20.00
N GLY A 27 2.06 -15.52 -18.91
CA GLY A 27 1.42 -16.83 -18.80
C GLY A 27 2.15 -17.85 -17.92
N ASN A 28 3.46 -17.69 -17.68
CA ASN A 28 4.16 -18.46 -16.64
C ASN A 28 4.45 -17.64 -15.38
N SER A 29 3.95 -16.40 -15.26
CA SER A 29 3.93 -15.63 -14.01
C SER A 29 3.15 -16.35 -12.93
N GLY A 30 3.68 -16.38 -11.70
CA GLY A 30 3.06 -17.08 -10.57
C GLY A 30 3.25 -18.60 -10.58
N GLY A 31 3.94 -19.14 -11.60
CA GLY A 31 4.31 -20.54 -11.67
C GLY A 31 5.50 -20.89 -10.75
N GLY A 32 5.70 -22.19 -10.54
CA GLY A 32 6.84 -22.68 -9.78
C GLY A 32 8.12 -22.78 -10.62
N LEU A 33 9.24 -22.36 -10.06
CA LEU A 33 10.58 -22.63 -10.56
C LEU A 33 11.16 -23.82 -9.79
N PHE A 34 11.61 -24.86 -10.49
CA PHE A 34 12.07 -26.11 -9.88
C PHE A 34 13.55 -26.38 -10.19
N ASN A 35 14.24 -27.07 -9.27
CA ASN A 35 15.59 -27.59 -9.54
C ASN A 35 15.54 -28.97 -10.24
N SER A 36 16.70 -29.54 -10.56
CA SER A 36 16.81 -30.84 -11.26
C SER A 36 16.23 -32.03 -10.49
N ASN A 37 16.04 -31.89 -9.17
CA ASN A 37 15.43 -32.90 -8.32
C ASN A 37 13.89 -32.76 -8.26
N GLY A 38 13.32 -31.77 -8.94
CA GLY A 38 11.89 -31.47 -8.88
C GLY A 38 11.46 -30.70 -7.63
N GLU A 39 12.40 -30.09 -6.90
CA GLU A 39 12.09 -29.30 -5.71
C GLU A 39 11.76 -27.86 -6.12
N LEU A 40 10.69 -27.30 -5.55
CA LEU A 40 10.29 -25.90 -5.79
C LEU A 40 11.29 -24.96 -5.10
N ILE A 41 11.94 -24.10 -5.88
CA ILE A 41 12.96 -23.16 -5.40
C ILE A 41 12.55 -21.70 -5.51
N GLY A 42 11.51 -21.38 -6.28
CA GLY A 42 10.98 -20.01 -6.35
C GLY A 42 9.67 -19.88 -7.12
N ILE A 43 9.12 -18.67 -7.11
CA ILE A 43 7.93 -18.27 -7.88
C ILE A 43 8.35 -17.29 -8.97
N THR A 44 8.00 -17.59 -10.22
CA THR A 44 8.34 -16.77 -11.38
C THR A 44 7.55 -15.44 -11.38
N ASN A 45 8.23 -14.32 -11.64
CA ASN A 45 7.58 -13.02 -11.83
C ASN A 45 7.76 -12.60 -13.30
N ALA A 46 6.68 -12.49 -14.08
CA ALA A 46 6.78 -12.42 -15.54
C ALA A 46 7.18 -11.08 -16.13
N LYS A 47 7.16 -9.96 -15.39
CA LYS A 47 7.48 -8.66 -15.97
C LYS A 47 7.53 -7.57 -14.90
N ASP A 48 8.71 -7.28 -14.36
CA ASP A 48 9.00 -5.94 -13.80
C ASP A 48 10.46 -5.73 -13.34
N SER A 49 11.24 -6.81 -13.25
CA SER A 49 12.65 -6.69 -12.89
C SER A 49 13.49 -6.28 -14.10
N ALA A 50 13.65 -4.97 -14.27
CA ALA A 50 14.58 -4.30 -15.18
C ALA A 50 14.37 -4.59 -16.67
N THR A 51 13.81 -3.61 -17.36
CA THR A 51 13.95 -3.43 -18.80
C THR A 51 15.39 -3.65 -19.27
N GLU A 52 15.53 -4.35 -20.40
CA GLU A 52 16.63 -4.31 -21.40
C GLU A 52 17.54 -5.54 -21.58
N VAL A 53 17.46 -6.62 -20.80
CA VAL A 53 18.29 -7.82 -21.10
C VAL A 53 17.44 -9.00 -21.57
N GLU A 54 17.50 -9.28 -22.87
CA GLU A 54 16.99 -10.53 -23.44
C GLU A 54 17.71 -11.74 -22.80
N GLY A 55 16.94 -12.69 -22.27
CA GLY A 55 17.48 -13.96 -21.73
C GLY A 55 17.84 -13.98 -20.24
N ILE A 56 17.57 -12.91 -19.49
CA ILE A 56 17.62 -12.92 -18.02
C ILE A 56 16.20 -12.85 -17.47
N SER A 57 15.90 -13.71 -16.51
CA SER A 57 14.60 -13.73 -15.83
C SER A 57 14.78 -13.92 -14.33
N PHE A 58 13.78 -13.47 -13.57
CA PHE A 58 13.85 -13.43 -12.11
C PHE A 58 12.71 -14.19 -11.45
N ALA A 59 13.01 -14.83 -10.32
CA ALA A 59 12.02 -15.51 -9.49
C ALA A 59 12.20 -15.14 -8.02
N ILE A 60 11.08 -15.03 -7.30
CA ILE A 60 11.05 -14.81 -5.86
C ILE A 60 11.46 -16.12 -5.18
N PRO A 61 12.52 -16.15 -4.34
CA PRO A 61 12.93 -17.36 -3.62
C PRO A 61 11.77 -17.92 -2.79
N ILE A 62 11.58 -19.25 -2.81
CA ILE A 62 10.44 -19.88 -2.13
C ILE A 62 10.45 -19.60 -0.62
N ASN A 63 11.64 -19.55 0.00
CA ASN A 63 11.78 -19.28 1.43
C ASN A 63 11.22 -17.91 1.84
N ASN A 64 11.20 -16.92 0.93
CA ASN A 64 10.67 -15.59 1.23
C ASN A 64 9.14 -15.57 1.29
N VAL A 65 8.48 -16.57 0.69
CA VAL A 65 7.01 -16.62 0.56
C VAL A 65 6.37 -17.71 1.40
N LEU A 66 7.15 -18.59 2.04
CA LEU A 66 6.60 -19.67 2.87
C LEU A 66 5.73 -19.13 4.01
N ASP A 67 6.19 -18.09 4.71
CA ASP A 67 5.44 -17.46 5.80
C ASP A 67 4.16 -16.82 5.27
N MET A 68 4.23 -16.11 4.14
CA MET A 68 3.04 -15.54 3.48
C MET A 68 2.03 -16.61 3.06
N ILE A 69 2.49 -17.76 2.54
CA ILE A 69 1.59 -18.88 2.18
C ILE A 69 0.92 -19.45 3.43
N ASN A 70 1.65 -19.60 4.53
CA ASN A 70 1.10 -20.10 5.78
C ASN A 70 0.05 -19.13 6.35
N ASP A 71 0.30 -17.83 6.26
CA ASP A 71 -0.64 -16.79 6.66
C ASP A 71 -1.90 -16.83 5.80
N LEU A 72 -1.76 -16.88 4.47
CA LEU A 72 -2.89 -16.99 3.55
C LEU A 72 -3.73 -18.26 3.82
N LYS A 73 -3.09 -19.38 4.17
CA LYS A 73 -3.80 -20.62 4.54
C LYS A 73 -4.53 -20.51 5.88
N SER A 74 -3.91 -19.85 6.86
CA SER A 74 -4.39 -19.83 8.25
C SER A 74 -5.42 -18.73 8.49
N TYR A 75 -5.21 -17.56 7.87
CA TYR A 75 -5.96 -16.33 8.12
C TYR A 75 -6.69 -15.80 6.89
N GLY A 76 -6.33 -16.25 5.69
CA GLY A 76 -6.88 -15.74 4.42
C GLY A 76 -6.24 -14.43 3.94
N TYR A 77 -5.23 -13.92 4.65
CA TYR A 77 -4.46 -12.72 4.31
C TYR A 77 -3.04 -12.84 4.87
N VAL A 78 -2.12 -11.97 4.43
CA VAL A 78 -0.74 -11.91 4.93
C VAL A 78 -0.70 -11.05 6.20
N THR A 79 -0.23 -11.61 7.30
CA THR A 79 -0.16 -10.91 8.60
C THR A 79 1.07 -10.01 8.68
N GLY A 80 1.09 -9.10 9.65
CA GLY A 80 2.18 -8.15 9.90
C GLY A 80 2.27 -6.99 8.91
N LYS A 81 1.44 -6.96 7.86
CA LYS A 81 1.40 -5.83 6.94
C LYS A 81 0.79 -4.61 7.64
N ILE A 82 1.51 -3.52 7.68
CA ILE A 82 1.05 -2.27 8.30
C ILE A 82 -0.02 -1.62 7.41
N ASP A 83 -1.10 -1.17 8.05
CA ASP A 83 -2.08 -0.23 7.50
C ASP A 83 -2.06 1.05 8.33
N LEU A 84 -1.86 2.18 7.64
CA LEU A 84 -1.91 3.49 8.28
C LEU A 84 -3.34 3.96 8.51
N GLY A 85 -4.33 3.37 7.83
CA GLY A 85 -5.72 3.82 7.91
C GLY A 85 -5.97 5.18 7.23
N MET A 86 -5.05 5.57 6.34
CA MET A 86 -5.10 6.79 5.54
C MET A 86 -4.39 6.56 4.19
N GLN A 87 -4.75 7.35 3.18
CA GLN A 87 -4.06 7.37 1.89
C GLN A 87 -3.15 8.58 1.82
N LEU A 88 -1.95 8.37 1.29
CA LEU A 88 -0.97 9.42 1.05
C LEU A 88 -0.84 9.69 -0.44
N THR A 89 -0.51 10.92 -0.80
CA THR A 89 -0.33 11.35 -2.20
C THR A 89 0.76 12.40 -2.27
N ASP A 90 1.66 12.22 -3.23
CA ASP A 90 2.73 13.15 -3.49
C ASP A 90 2.26 14.28 -4.40
N ILE A 91 2.40 15.50 -3.90
CA ILE A 91 2.11 16.72 -4.63
C ILE A 91 3.45 17.32 -5.06
N ASN A 92 3.66 17.43 -6.37
CA ASN A 92 4.82 18.05 -6.98
C ASN A 92 4.44 19.40 -7.61
N SER A 93 5.40 20.15 -8.14
CA SER A 93 5.14 21.49 -8.68
C SER A 93 4.10 21.52 -9.80
N ASN A 94 3.98 20.44 -10.57
CA ASN A 94 3.00 20.35 -11.67
C ASN A 94 1.60 20.06 -11.12
N THR A 95 1.48 19.26 -10.06
CA THR A 95 0.19 18.91 -9.46
C THR A 95 -0.28 19.92 -8.42
N ALA A 96 0.63 20.63 -7.76
CA ALA A 96 0.32 21.62 -6.72
C ALA A 96 -0.66 22.70 -7.19
N PHE A 97 -0.50 23.19 -8.43
CA PHE A 97 -1.41 24.16 -9.03
C PHE A 97 -2.83 23.62 -9.19
N TYR A 98 -2.97 22.37 -9.69
CA TYR A 98 -4.28 21.74 -9.86
C TYR A 98 -4.99 21.48 -8.53
N TYR A 99 -4.21 21.21 -7.48
CA TYR A 99 -4.72 20.94 -6.14
C TYR A 99 -4.84 22.22 -5.27
N GLY A 100 -4.52 23.41 -5.80
CA GLY A 100 -4.55 24.65 -5.01
C GLY A 100 -3.61 24.63 -3.79
N MET A 101 -2.60 23.76 -3.81
CA MET A 101 -1.65 23.60 -2.72
C MET A 101 -0.47 24.57 -2.90
N SER A 102 -0.14 25.29 -1.83
CA SER A 102 0.97 26.26 -1.84
C SER A 102 2.35 25.61 -1.70
N GLN A 103 2.40 24.34 -1.33
CA GLN A 103 3.63 23.60 -1.05
C GLN A 103 3.56 22.22 -1.72
N THR A 104 4.73 21.73 -2.14
CA THR A 104 4.93 20.35 -2.58
C THR A 104 5.23 19.46 -1.39
N GLY A 105 4.88 18.18 -1.45
CA GLY A 105 5.23 17.22 -0.42
C GLY A 105 4.26 16.04 -0.35
N CYS A 106 4.36 15.30 0.74
CA CYS A 106 3.51 14.14 1.03
C CYS A 106 2.25 14.59 1.77
N TYR A 107 1.09 14.49 1.12
CA TYR A 107 -0.20 14.89 1.70
C TYR A 107 -1.06 13.68 2.04
N VAL A 108 -1.85 13.81 3.11
CA VAL A 108 -2.95 12.89 3.40
C VAL A 108 -4.10 13.20 2.44
N SER A 109 -4.39 12.31 1.50
CA SER A 109 -5.49 12.47 0.54
C SER A 109 -6.83 12.06 1.15
N SER A 110 -6.85 10.97 1.93
CA SER A 110 -8.05 10.56 2.65
C SER A 110 -7.70 9.83 3.94
N VAL A 111 -8.62 9.86 4.91
CA VAL A 111 -8.52 9.08 6.15
C VAL A 111 -9.69 8.11 6.18
N THR A 112 -9.40 6.83 6.38
CA THR A 112 -10.42 5.80 6.44
C THR A 112 -11.24 5.96 7.73
N LYS A 113 -12.57 6.04 7.60
CA LYS A 113 -13.47 6.17 8.76
C LYS A 113 -13.33 4.98 9.70
N GLY A 114 -13.27 5.26 11.00
CA GLY A 114 -13.08 4.28 12.07
C GLY A 114 -11.64 3.78 12.23
N SER A 115 -10.69 4.25 11.40
CA SER A 115 -9.31 3.80 11.45
C SER A 115 -8.54 4.36 12.65
N ASN A 116 -7.38 3.76 12.92
CA ASN A 116 -6.37 4.28 13.84
C ASN A 116 -5.92 5.71 13.46
N ALA A 117 -5.84 6.05 12.17
CA ALA A 117 -5.53 7.40 11.72
C ALA A 117 -6.61 8.42 12.06
N GLU A 118 -7.89 8.08 11.87
CA GLU A 118 -8.99 8.95 12.27
C GLU A 118 -8.96 9.18 13.79
N GLN A 119 -8.79 8.10 14.56
CA GLN A 119 -8.69 8.16 16.02
C GLN A 119 -7.49 8.97 16.51
N ALA A 120 -6.37 8.91 15.79
CA ALA A 120 -5.18 9.71 16.05
C ALA A 120 -5.34 11.18 15.63
N GLY A 121 -6.43 11.53 14.94
CA GLY A 121 -6.77 12.91 14.58
C GLY A 121 -6.17 13.42 13.27
N PHE A 122 -5.71 12.51 12.39
CA PHE A 122 -5.31 12.86 11.03
C PHE A 122 -6.52 13.34 10.23
N LYS A 123 -6.27 14.22 9.26
CA LYS A 123 -7.29 14.76 8.37
C LYS A 123 -6.77 14.81 6.94
N ALA A 124 -7.70 14.78 5.99
CA ALA A 124 -7.37 15.11 4.61
C ALA A 124 -6.71 16.50 4.53
N ALA A 125 -5.81 16.67 3.57
CA ALA A 125 -4.98 17.86 3.36
C ALA A 125 -3.91 18.14 4.45
N ASP A 126 -3.70 17.25 5.42
CA ASP A 126 -2.50 17.31 6.26
C ASP A 126 -1.25 17.09 5.41
N LEU A 127 -0.28 18.01 5.49
CA LEU A 127 1.06 17.83 4.90
C LEU A 127 1.97 17.14 5.92
N ILE A 128 2.43 15.93 5.62
CA ILE A 128 3.37 15.22 6.48
C ILE A 128 4.77 15.78 6.25
N THR A 129 5.41 16.26 7.31
CA THR A 129 6.76 16.85 7.26
C THR A 129 7.80 16.01 8.00
N LYS A 130 7.36 15.18 8.96
CA LYS A 130 8.26 14.32 9.73
C LYS A 130 7.57 13.02 10.17
N VAL A 131 8.31 11.92 10.15
CA VAL A 131 7.92 10.63 10.73
C VAL A 131 9.00 10.21 11.71
N ASN A 132 8.64 10.04 12.98
CA ASN A 132 9.55 9.95 14.12
C ASN A 132 10.58 11.09 14.09
N ASP A 133 11.85 10.74 13.88
CA ASP A 133 12.98 11.66 13.79
C ASP A 133 13.43 11.97 12.36
N THR A 134 12.74 11.43 11.35
CA THR A 134 13.09 11.54 9.94
C THR A 134 12.21 12.57 9.25
N GLU A 135 12.83 13.59 8.63
CA GLU A 135 12.12 14.51 7.72
C GLU A 135 11.67 13.76 6.47
N VAL A 136 10.44 14.03 6.02
CA VAL A 136 9.86 13.37 4.86
C VAL A 136 9.29 14.40 3.89
N SER A 137 9.39 14.09 2.60
CA SER A 137 8.87 14.94 1.53
C SER A 137 8.04 14.17 0.50
N SER A 138 8.04 12.84 0.58
CA SER A 138 7.32 11.96 -0.33
C SER A 138 6.73 10.74 0.39
N THR A 139 5.77 10.08 -0.25
CA THR A 139 5.23 8.77 0.19
C THR A 139 6.35 7.75 0.37
N SER A 140 7.34 7.74 -0.55
CA SER A 140 8.51 6.86 -0.46
C SER A 140 9.38 7.12 0.76
N ASP A 141 9.45 8.38 1.23
CA ASP A 141 10.21 8.72 2.45
C ASP A 141 9.47 8.23 3.69
N VAL A 142 8.13 8.31 3.69
CA VAL A 142 7.28 7.76 4.75
C VAL A 142 7.46 6.24 4.82
N ASP A 143 7.39 5.54 3.69
CA ASP A 143 7.59 4.08 3.63
C ASP A 143 8.98 3.68 4.16
N LYS A 144 10.03 4.42 3.79
CA LYS A 144 11.39 4.20 4.31
C LYS A 144 11.48 4.45 5.82
N ALA A 145 10.85 5.51 6.33
CA ALA A 145 10.84 5.84 7.76
C ALA A 145 10.09 4.79 8.60
N LEU A 146 9.14 4.08 7.98
CA LEU A 146 8.36 3.02 8.62
C LEU A 146 8.93 1.61 8.43
N LYS A 147 9.99 1.45 7.62
CA LYS A 147 10.50 0.14 7.18
C LYS A 147 10.77 -0.87 8.31
N ASP A 148 11.29 -0.40 9.44
CA ASP A 148 11.64 -1.25 10.59
C ASP A 148 10.55 -1.28 11.68
N CYS A 149 9.45 -0.56 11.47
CA CYS A 149 8.31 -0.56 12.39
C CYS A 149 7.45 -1.83 12.21
N LYS A 150 6.67 -2.15 13.23
CA LYS A 150 5.77 -3.31 13.27
C LYS A 150 4.37 -2.90 13.67
N VAL A 151 3.40 -3.76 13.37
CA VAL A 151 2.03 -3.64 13.90
C VAL A 151 2.08 -3.48 15.43
N GLY A 152 1.34 -2.50 15.94
CA GLY A 152 1.29 -2.14 17.35
C GLY A 152 2.29 -1.06 17.78
N ASP A 153 3.29 -0.74 16.96
CA ASP A 153 4.23 0.34 17.26
C ASP A 153 3.52 1.70 17.26
N LYS A 154 3.99 2.61 18.12
CA LYS A 154 3.54 4.00 18.15
C LYS A 154 4.54 4.87 17.40
N VAL A 155 4.09 5.43 16.28
CA VAL A 155 4.89 6.30 15.42
C VAL A 155 4.40 7.73 15.56
N LYS A 156 5.34 8.65 15.77
CA LYS A 156 5.04 10.08 15.81
C LYS A 156 5.06 10.64 14.38
N PHE A 157 4.03 11.38 14.01
CA PHE A 157 3.98 12.15 12.78
C PHE A 157 3.95 13.63 13.13
N THR A 158 4.72 14.43 12.41
CA THR A 158 4.57 15.89 12.40
C THR A 158 3.90 16.28 11.10
N VAL A 159 2.79 17.02 11.22
CA VAL A 159 2.01 17.49 10.08
C VAL A 159 1.86 19.01 10.10
N SER A 160 1.80 19.62 8.93
CA SER A 160 1.39 21.01 8.76
C SER A 160 -0.07 21.03 8.33
N ARG A 161 -0.93 21.65 9.16
CA ARG A 161 -2.36 21.80 8.93
C ARG A 161 -2.71 23.28 8.96
N SER A 162 -3.17 23.83 7.84
CA SER A 162 -3.48 25.26 7.70
C SER A 162 -2.33 26.17 8.15
N GLY A 163 -1.08 25.75 7.88
CA GLY A 163 0.14 26.47 8.26
C GLY A 163 0.58 26.31 9.72
N GLN A 164 -0.14 25.54 10.53
CA GLN A 164 0.25 25.22 11.91
C GLN A 164 0.86 23.82 11.99
N THR A 165 1.93 23.69 12.76
CA THR A 165 2.56 22.39 13.03
C THR A 165 1.79 21.65 14.11
N THR A 166 1.41 20.41 13.84
CA THR A 166 0.71 19.51 14.77
C THR A 166 1.48 18.19 14.87
N GLU A 167 1.74 17.72 16.09
CA GLU A 167 2.26 16.37 16.31
C GLU A 167 1.11 15.40 16.59
N LEU A 168 1.05 14.29 15.84
CA LEU A 168 0.08 13.22 16.02
C LEU A 168 0.83 11.91 16.29
N THR A 169 0.25 11.03 17.09
CA THR A 169 0.83 9.69 17.33
C THR A 169 -0.10 8.64 16.77
N LEU A 170 0.38 7.90 15.76
CA LEU A 170 -0.33 6.79 15.14
C LEU A 170 0.12 5.48 15.78
N THR A 171 -0.83 4.66 16.23
CA THR A 171 -0.53 3.26 16.55
C THR A 171 -0.73 2.44 15.28
N LEU A 172 0.31 1.80 14.77
CA LEU A 172 0.27 1.07 13.50
C LEU A 172 -0.69 -0.12 13.60
N ALA A 173 -1.66 -0.20 12.69
CA ALA A 173 -2.62 -1.29 12.64
C ALA A 173 -2.17 -2.34 11.62
N GLU A 174 -2.71 -3.54 11.75
CA GLU A 174 -2.55 -4.58 10.75
C GLU A 174 -3.57 -4.38 9.62
N TYR A 175 -3.10 -4.52 8.38
CA TYR A 175 -3.98 -4.63 7.23
C TYR A 175 -4.75 -5.95 7.31
N VAL A 176 -6.06 -5.85 7.54
CA VAL A 176 -6.98 -6.98 7.42
C VAL A 176 -7.89 -6.71 6.22
N PRO A 177 -7.82 -7.51 5.15
CA PRO A 177 -8.71 -7.33 4.02
C PRO A 177 -10.14 -7.56 4.48
N THR A 178 -11.00 -6.58 4.25
CA THR A 178 -12.43 -6.72 4.52
C THR A 178 -12.95 -7.83 3.62
N SER A 179 -13.22 -9.00 4.20
CA SER A 179 -13.93 -10.06 3.49
C SER A 179 -15.30 -9.49 3.15
N SER A 180 -15.58 -9.25 1.87
CA SER A 180 -16.92 -8.91 1.36
C SER A 180 -17.82 -10.14 1.48
N ASN A 181 -18.09 -10.57 2.72
CA ASN A 181 -19.09 -11.57 3.02
C ASN A 181 -20.44 -10.86 3.06
N THR A 182 -20.99 -10.59 1.89
CA THR A 182 -22.41 -10.26 1.72
C THR A 182 -23.22 -11.50 2.10
N LYS A 183 -23.40 -11.72 3.42
CA LYS A 183 -24.40 -12.64 3.94
C LYS A 183 -25.77 -12.01 3.72
N ASN A 184 -26.35 -12.38 2.58
CA ASN A 184 -27.72 -12.13 2.19
C ASN A 184 -28.66 -12.65 3.31
N SER A 185 -29.09 -11.76 4.20
CA SER A 185 -30.13 -11.99 5.20
C SER A 185 -31.26 -11.01 4.98
N SER A 186 -32.04 -11.25 3.92
CA SER A 186 -33.33 -10.58 3.73
C SER A 186 -34.33 -11.54 3.10
N LYS A 187 -34.94 -12.37 3.94
CA LYS A 187 -36.29 -12.89 3.66
C LYS A 187 -37.26 -11.83 4.18
N THR A 188 -38.24 -11.45 3.34
CA THR A 188 -39.59 -10.94 3.68
C THR A 188 -39.96 -9.63 2.94
N THR A 189 -40.84 -9.81 1.95
CA THR A 189 -41.96 -8.93 1.54
C THR A 189 -41.66 -7.58 0.88
N GLN A 190 -41.74 -7.58 -0.45
CA GLN A 190 -42.01 -6.37 -1.25
C GLN A 190 -43.46 -5.92 -1.04
N ASN A 191 -43.64 -4.71 -0.53
CA ASN A 191 -44.68 -3.81 -1.01
C ASN A 191 -44.28 -2.34 -0.77
N SER A 192 -44.49 -1.52 -1.81
CA SER A 192 -44.68 -0.06 -1.80
C SER A 192 -43.48 0.88 -1.56
N SER A 193 -43.07 1.54 -2.65
CA SER A 193 -42.82 3.00 -2.80
C SER A 193 -41.97 3.74 -1.75
N ALA A 194 -40.78 4.20 -2.15
CA ALA A 194 -40.31 5.61 -2.03
C ALA A 194 -38.80 5.72 -2.34
N ASP A 195 -38.49 6.53 -3.35
CA ASP A 195 -37.40 7.51 -3.46
C ASP A 195 -36.14 7.39 -2.57
N SER A 196 -34.97 7.20 -3.19
CA SER A 196 -33.74 7.97 -2.90
C SER A 196 -32.57 7.52 -3.80
N ASP A 197 -32.01 8.49 -4.52
CA ASP A 197 -30.73 8.44 -5.22
C ASP A 197 -29.59 8.08 -4.24
N ASP A 198 -28.70 7.17 -4.64
CA ASP A 198 -27.46 6.84 -3.94
C ASP A 198 -26.27 7.09 -4.88
N SER A 199 -25.73 8.31 -4.80
CA SER A 199 -24.47 8.69 -5.41
C SER A 199 -23.77 9.67 -4.48
N ASP A 200 -22.91 9.21 -3.55
CA ASP A 200 -21.97 10.13 -2.88
C ASP A 200 -20.89 9.44 -2.04
N SER A 201 -19.77 9.07 -2.68
CA SER A 201 -18.50 8.88 -1.96
C SER A 201 -17.32 9.62 -2.59
N ASN A 202 -17.49 10.21 -3.77
CA ASN A 202 -16.45 10.96 -4.48
C ASN A 202 -16.58 12.48 -4.33
N ASN A 203 -17.72 13.01 -3.87
CA ASN A 203 -17.94 14.45 -3.74
C ASN A 203 -17.38 15.06 -2.44
N ASP A 204 -17.11 14.23 -1.43
CA ASP A 204 -16.63 14.70 -0.12
C ASP A 204 -15.17 15.19 -0.13
N PHE A 205 -14.30 14.60 -0.96
CA PHE A 205 -12.90 15.00 -1.05
C PHE A 205 -12.76 16.41 -1.65
N TRP A 206 -13.44 16.65 -2.77
CA TRP A 206 -13.35 17.92 -3.50
C TRP A 206 -14.07 19.06 -2.78
N SER A 207 -15.19 18.78 -2.11
CA SER A 207 -15.94 19.80 -1.36
C SER A 207 -15.15 20.33 -0.16
N GLN A 208 -14.45 19.45 0.58
CA GLN A 208 -13.62 19.86 1.72
C GLN A 208 -12.36 20.63 1.31
N MET A 209 -11.83 20.36 0.12
CA MET A 209 -10.61 20.98 -0.40
C MET A 209 -10.85 22.35 -1.03
N PHE A 210 -12.02 22.56 -1.66
CA PHE A 210 -12.31 23.77 -2.43
C PHE A 210 -13.49 24.60 -1.91
N GLY A 211 -14.26 24.11 -0.93
CA GLY A 211 -15.35 24.87 -0.31
C GLY A 211 -16.49 25.24 -1.25
N TRP A 212 -16.70 24.47 -2.33
CA TRP A 212 -17.82 24.70 -3.24
C TRP A 212 -19.05 23.95 -2.71
N GLN A 213 -20.09 24.72 -2.37
CA GLN A 213 -21.47 24.25 -2.16
C GLN A 213 -22.23 24.27 -3.49
#